data_AF-A0A804KRR8-F1
#
_entry.id   AF-A0A804KRR8-F1
#
_cell.length_a   1.000
_cell.length_b   1.000
_cell.length_c   1.000
_cell.angle_alpha   90.00
_cell.angle_beta   90.00
_cell.angle_gamma   90.00
#
_symmetry.space_group_name_H-M   'P 1'
#
loop_
_entity.id
_entity.type
_entity.pdbx_description
1 polymer ?
#
loop_
_entity_poly.entity_id
_entity_poly.type
_entity_poly.pdbx_seq_one_letter_code
_entity_poly.pdbx_strand_id
1 'polypeptide(L)'
;MSDFISVYPTRSGPKRFSSRFGFLSERSALELRQIDEEFDILEVKHVVALCAAPGSWSWCVSRLIFTALHLIISVKCGDLPLTVAIGLHSMDLIDGVNQVQGDITNVRTAEVVKTILL
;
A
#
# COMPACT_ATOMS: atom_id res chain seq x y z
N MET A 1 27.00 5.16 22.12
CA MET A 1 27.08 3.72 22.43
C MET A 1 25.76 3.35 23.08
N SER A 2 24.73 3.16 22.27
CA SER A 2 24.34 1.88 21.64
C SER A 2 23.69 0.96 22.66
N ASP A 3 22.36 0.83 22.58
CA ASP A 3 21.65 -0.42 22.81
C ASP A 3 20.31 -0.36 22.06
N PHE A 4 20.38 -0.73 20.78
CA PHE A 4 19.25 -0.98 19.90
C PHE A 4 18.71 -2.37 20.24
N ILE A 5 17.76 -2.46 21.17
CA ILE A 5 17.06 -3.72 21.47
C ILE A 5 15.98 -3.92 20.41
N SER A 6 16.33 -4.68 19.37
CA SER A 6 15.39 -5.24 18.40
C SER A 6 14.49 -6.28 19.08
N VAL A 7 13.35 -5.85 19.62
CA VAL A 7 12.31 -6.74 20.12
C VAL A 7 11.49 -7.27 18.94
N TYR A 8 11.95 -8.36 18.30
CA TYR A 8 11.03 -9.22 17.54
C TYR A 8 10.33 -10.14 18.54
N PRO A 9 8.99 -10.03 18.74
CA PRO A 9 8.31 -10.94 19.65
C PRO A 9 8.25 -12.34 19.03
N THR A 10 8.95 -13.27 19.67
CA THR A 10 8.82 -14.71 19.47
C THR A 10 7.40 -15.17 19.74
N ARG A 11 6.86 -15.99 18.81
CA ARG A 11 5.65 -16.84 18.90
C ARG A 11 4.80 -16.68 20.18
N SER A 12 3.70 -15.93 20.07
CA SER A 12 2.53 -16.11 20.94
C SER A 12 1.23 -15.87 20.17
N GLY A 13 0.49 -16.96 19.92
CA GLY A 13 -0.94 -17.03 19.58
C GLY A 13 -1.47 -16.26 18.35
N PRO A 14 -2.49 -16.76 17.64
CA PRO A 14 -3.15 -15.97 16.61
C PRO A 14 -4.00 -14.90 17.30
N LYS A 15 -3.50 -13.66 17.37
CA LYS A 15 -4.39 -12.50 17.51
C LYS A 15 -5.16 -12.40 16.19
N ARG A 16 -6.29 -13.11 16.10
CA ARG A 16 -7.24 -12.98 14.99
C ARG A 16 -7.93 -11.64 15.16
N PHE A 17 -7.37 -10.64 14.52
CA PHE A 17 -8.12 -9.44 14.22
C PHE A 17 -8.86 -9.74 12.91
N SER A 18 -10.18 -9.62 12.98
CA SER A 18 -11.07 -9.96 11.88
C SER A 18 -11.13 -8.76 10.93
N SER A 19 -10.06 -8.55 10.16
CA SER A 19 -10.13 -7.63 9.02
C SER A 19 -11.15 -8.18 8.01
N ARG A 20 -11.98 -7.31 7.42
CA ARG A 20 -12.98 -7.68 6.39
C ARG A 20 -12.40 -8.48 5.21
N PHE A 21 -11.07 -8.50 5.06
CA PHE A 21 -10.29 -9.32 4.14
C PHE A 21 -9.38 -10.25 4.95
N GLY A 22 -9.87 -11.44 5.28
CA GLY A 22 -9.18 -12.41 6.16
C GLY A 22 -7.84 -12.97 5.65
N PHE A 23 -7.31 -12.42 4.55
CA PHE A 23 -6.06 -12.82 3.90
C PHE A 23 -4.95 -11.77 4.00
N LEU A 24 -5.24 -10.55 4.49
CA LEU A 24 -4.24 -9.48 4.58
C LEU A 24 -3.41 -9.59 5.87
N SER A 25 -2.09 -9.54 5.73
CA SER A 25 -1.16 -9.59 6.85
C SER A 25 -1.09 -8.24 7.56
N GLU A 26 -1.65 -8.17 8.75
CA GLU A 26 -1.63 -6.97 9.60
C GLU A 26 -0.23 -6.55 10.02
N ARG A 27 0.69 -7.52 10.16
CA ARG A 27 2.09 -7.22 10.50
C ARG A 27 2.76 -6.43 9.38
N SER A 28 2.54 -6.86 8.14
CA SER A 28 3.12 -6.20 6.96
C SER A 28 2.57 -4.79 6.75
N ALA A 29 1.29 -4.55 7.07
CA ALA A 29 0.70 -3.22 7.02
C ALA A 29 1.25 -2.30 8.13
N LEU A 30 1.51 -2.85 9.33
CA LEU A 30 2.14 -2.10 10.43
C LEU A 30 3.58 -1.71 10.10
N GLU A 31 4.34 -2.58 9.44
CA GLU A 31 5.71 -2.28 9.00
C GLU A 31 5.73 -1.07 8.06
N LEU A 32 4.85 -1.04 7.05
CA LEU A 32 4.76 0.11 6.14
C LEU A 32 4.40 1.40 6.87
N ARG A 33 3.48 1.33 7.83
CA ARG A 33 3.10 2.50 8.63
C ARG A 33 4.25 3.01 9.49
N GLN A 34 5.06 2.12 10.08
CA GLN A 34 6.23 2.53 10.86
C GLN A 34 7.27 3.23 9.98
N ILE A 35 7.49 2.72 8.76
CA ILE A 35 8.39 3.36 7.78
C ILE A 35 7.87 4.74 7.40
N ASP A 36 6.56 4.88 7.18
CA ASP A 36 5.95 6.18 6.87
C ASP A 36 6.07 7.16 8.05
N GLU A 37 5.85 6.71 9.28
CA GLU A 37 6.00 7.54 10.49
C GLU A 37 7.45 8.03 10.70
N GLU A 38 8.46 7.29 10.22
CA GLU A 38 9.88 7.67 10.35
C GLU A 38 10.40 8.49 9.16
N PHE A 39 9.94 8.22 7.95
CA PHE A 39 10.54 8.73 6.71
C PHE A 39 9.61 9.55 5.82
N ASP A 40 8.32 9.65 6.15
CA ASP A 40 7.30 10.41 5.42
C ASP A 40 7.26 10.06 3.91
N ILE A 41 7.32 8.75 3.60
CA ILE A 41 7.46 8.26 2.23
C ILE A 41 6.16 8.31 1.43
N LEU A 42 5.02 8.50 2.09
CA LEU A 42 3.70 8.51 1.45
C LEU A 42 3.18 9.92 1.15
N GLU A 43 3.96 10.99 1.34
CA GLU A 43 3.66 12.34 0.85
C GLU A 43 3.91 12.46 -0.67
N VAL A 44 3.19 11.65 -1.45
CA VAL A 44 3.37 11.56 -2.91
C VAL A 44 2.05 11.62 -3.66
N LYS A 45 2.10 12.07 -4.92
CA LYS A 45 0.92 12.10 -5.81
C LYS A 45 0.55 10.72 -6.34
N HIS A 46 1.51 9.84 -6.55
CA HIS A 46 1.26 8.53 -7.14
C HIS A 46 2.07 7.46 -6.43
N VAL A 47 1.43 6.32 -6.14
CA VAL A 47 2.09 5.15 -5.57
C VAL A 47 1.91 3.95 -6.50
N VAL A 48 3.01 3.25 -6.78
CA VAL A 48 2.99 1.99 -7.52
C VAL A 48 3.51 0.89 -6.61
N ALA A 49 2.62 0.00 -6.18
CA ALA A 49 2.96 -1.18 -5.40
C ALA A 49 3.26 -2.35 -6.35
N LEU A 50 4.51 -2.82 -6.37
CA LEU A 50 4.94 -3.98 -7.16
C LEU A 50 4.78 -5.26 -6.35
N CYS A 51 4.48 -6.37 -7.02
CA CYS A 51 4.25 -7.68 -6.40
C CYS A 51 3.24 -7.62 -5.24
N ALA A 52 2.17 -6.85 -5.44
CA ALA A 52 1.30 -6.41 -4.35
C ALA A 52 0.43 -7.53 -3.74
N ALA A 53 0.25 -8.66 -4.42
CA ALA A 53 -0.60 -9.75 -3.94
C ALA A 53 -0.09 -10.29 -2.58
N PRO A 54 -0.96 -10.44 -1.56
CA PRO A 54 -2.43 -10.40 -1.60
C PRO A 54 -3.08 -9.01 -1.45
N GLY A 55 -2.31 -7.94 -1.20
CA GLY A 55 -2.81 -6.55 -1.19
C GLY A 55 -2.67 -5.80 0.15
N SER A 56 -1.94 -6.34 1.14
CA SER A 56 -1.90 -5.77 2.51
C SER A 56 -1.34 -4.35 2.53
N TRP A 57 -0.25 -4.13 1.78
CA TRP A 57 0.39 -2.82 1.65
C TRP A 57 -0.50 -1.86 0.86
N SER A 58 -1.04 -2.29 -0.29
CA SER A 58 -1.94 -1.47 -1.11
C SER A 58 -3.18 -1.01 -0.35
N TRP A 59 -3.75 -1.87 0.49
CA TRP A 59 -4.87 -1.52 1.37
C TRP A 59 -4.47 -0.48 2.43
N CYS A 60 -3.28 -0.64 3.04
CA CYS A 60 -2.77 0.30 4.02
C CYS A 60 -2.48 1.66 3.39
N VAL A 61 -1.80 1.70 2.25
CA VAL A 61 -1.50 2.89 1.46
C VAL A 61 -2.77 3.65 1.10
N SER A 62 -3.78 2.96 0.55
CA SER A 62 -5.04 3.60 0.16
C SER A 62 -5.67 4.35 1.34
N ARG A 63 -5.63 3.76 2.55
CA ARG A 63 -6.17 4.40 3.76
C ARG A 63 -5.31 5.56 4.24
N LEU A 64 -3.98 5.43 4.23
CA LEU A 64 -3.06 6.47 4.67
C LEU A 64 -3.15 7.69 3.74
N ILE A 65 -3.07 7.47 2.42
CA ILE A 65 -3.23 8.52 1.42
C ILE A 65 -4.62 9.14 1.50
N PHE A 66 -5.69 8.36 1.59
CA PHE A 66 -7.05 8.91 1.69
C PHE A 66 -7.24 9.75 2.97
N THR A 67 -6.63 9.35 4.08
CA THR A 67 -6.67 10.12 5.34
C THR A 67 -5.89 11.42 5.22
N ALA A 68 -4.67 11.37 4.66
CA ALA A 68 -3.84 12.55 4.40
C ALA A 68 -4.54 13.52 3.42
N LEU A 69 -5.15 12.99 2.37
CA LEU A 69 -5.93 13.76 1.41
C LEU A 69 -7.18 14.39 1.99
N HIS A 70 -7.92 13.74 2.88
CA HIS A 70 -9.11 14.37 3.46
C HIS A 70 -8.73 15.64 4.26
N LEU A 71 -7.49 15.72 4.72
CA LEU A 71 -6.87 16.92 5.32
C LEU A 71 -6.49 17.99 4.27
N ILE A 72 -6.09 17.58 3.06
CA ILE A 72 -5.57 18.47 1.98
C ILE A 72 -6.68 18.94 1.00
N ILE A 73 -7.64 18.08 0.65
CA ILE A 73 -8.69 18.27 -0.36
C ILE A 73 -9.74 19.35 0.02
N SER A 74 -9.64 19.95 1.21
CA SER A 74 -10.27 21.26 1.45
C SER A 74 -9.82 22.32 0.42
N VAL A 75 -8.74 22.06 -0.32
CA VAL A 75 -8.16 22.94 -1.34
C VAL A 75 -7.93 22.21 -2.67
N LYS A 76 -8.88 22.37 -3.61
CA LYS A 76 -8.79 22.16 -5.07
C LYS A 76 -8.90 20.73 -5.65
N CYS A 77 -9.90 20.61 -6.52
CA CYS A 77 -10.21 19.45 -7.38
C CYS A 77 -9.39 19.53 -8.68
N GLY A 78 -8.62 18.49 -8.99
CA GLY A 78 -7.91 18.34 -10.26
C GLY A 78 -6.88 17.21 -10.25
N ASP A 79 -6.21 17.01 -9.12
CA ASP A 79 -5.07 16.09 -9.00
C ASP A 79 -5.27 15.12 -7.83
N LEU A 80 -6.22 14.19 -7.97
CA LEU A 80 -6.40 13.13 -6.97
C LEU A 80 -5.23 12.15 -7.07
N PRO A 81 -4.56 11.79 -5.97
CA PRO A 81 -3.48 10.84 -6.01
C PRO A 81 -3.99 9.45 -6.41
N LEU A 82 -3.16 8.74 -7.15
CA LEU A 82 -3.49 7.44 -7.69
C LEU A 82 -2.59 6.38 -7.10
N THR A 83 -3.19 5.30 -6.63
CA THR A 83 -2.46 4.10 -6.23
C THR A 83 -2.67 3.03 -7.29
N VAL A 84 -1.59 2.41 -7.74
CA VAL A 84 -1.60 1.28 -8.67
C VAL A 84 -0.93 0.08 -8.00
N ALA A 85 -1.59 -1.07 -8.01
CA ALA A 85 -1.07 -2.31 -7.46
C ALA A 85 -0.88 -3.34 -8.58
N ILE A 86 0.35 -3.84 -8.74
CA ILE A 86 0.74 -4.74 -9.82
C ILE A 86 1.12 -6.10 -9.25
N GLY A 87 0.64 -7.19 -9.87
CA GLY A 87 1.07 -8.54 -9.51
C GLY A 87 0.73 -9.57 -10.57
N LEU A 88 1.43 -10.70 -10.53
CA LEU A 88 1.11 -11.87 -11.36
C LEU A 88 -0.21 -12.54 -10.93
N HIS A 89 -0.51 -12.49 -9.64
CA HIS A 89 -1.67 -13.11 -9.03
C HIS A 89 -2.83 -12.12 -8.91
N SER A 90 -4.05 -12.63 -9.02
CA SER A 90 -5.27 -11.86 -8.73
C SER A 90 -5.28 -11.42 -7.27
N MET A 91 -5.85 -10.24 -7.02
CA MET A 91 -6.11 -9.70 -5.68
C MET A 91 -7.60 -9.37 -5.55
N ASP A 92 -8.07 -9.29 -4.31
CA ASP A 92 -9.41 -8.77 -4.04
C ASP A 92 -9.45 -7.27 -4.33
N LEU A 93 -10.62 -6.77 -4.73
CA LEU A 93 -10.82 -5.34 -4.99
C LEU A 93 -10.57 -4.51 -3.72
N ILE A 94 -9.73 -3.48 -3.85
CA ILE A 94 -9.39 -2.52 -2.80
C ILE A 94 -9.82 -1.14 -3.28
N ASP A 95 -10.65 -0.47 -2.49
CA ASP A 95 -11.13 0.88 -2.79
C ASP A 95 -9.95 1.86 -2.93
N GLY A 96 -9.99 2.70 -3.97
CA GLY A 96 -8.95 3.69 -4.24
C GLY A 96 -7.64 3.13 -4.84
N VAL A 97 -7.60 1.84 -5.19
CA VAL A 97 -6.43 1.19 -5.80
C VAL A 97 -6.77 0.64 -7.18
N ASN A 98 -6.04 1.08 -8.20
CA ASN A 98 -6.10 0.50 -9.54
C ASN A 98 -5.26 -0.78 -9.58
N GLN A 99 -5.89 -1.92 -9.86
CA GLN A 99 -5.20 -3.20 -9.86
C GLN A 99 -4.85 -3.63 -11.28
N VAL A 100 -3.58 -3.94 -11.51
CA VAL A 100 -3.08 -4.40 -12.80
C VAL A 100 -2.50 -5.80 -12.60
N GLN A 101 -3.13 -6.80 -13.24
CA GLN A 101 -2.53 -8.13 -13.30
C GLN A 101 -1.52 -8.17 -14.43
N GLY A 102 -0.25 -8.44 -14.11
CA GLY A 102 0.82 -8.43 -15.08
C GLY A 102 2.18 -8.74 -14.49
N ASP A 103 3.12 -9.08 -15.37
CA ASP A 103 4.51 -9.26 -15.02
C ASP A 103 5.22 -7.91 -14.99
N ILE A 104 5.89 -7.60 -13.88
CA ILE A 104 6.64 -6.36 -13.70
C ILE A 104 7.81 -6.21 -14.68
N THR A 105 8.29 -7.32 -15.25
CA THR A 105 9.36 -7.34 -16.26
C THR A 105 8.84 -7.04 -17.67
N ASN A 106 7.52 -7.10 -17.88
CA ASN A 106 6.91 -6.89 -19.20
C ASN A 106 6.68 -5.40 -19.46
N VAL A 107 7.23 -4.91 -20.57
CA VAL A 107 7.07 -3.52 -21.04
C VAL A 107 5.59 -3.14 -21.20
N ARG A 108 4.73 -4.07 -21.64
CA ARG A 108 3.29 -3.83 -21.77
C ARG A 108 2.64 -3.48 -20.43
N THR A 109 3.06 -4.11 -19.35
CA THR A 109 2.55 -3.82 -18.00
C THR A 109 2.96 -2.43 -17.56
N ALA A 110 4.20 -2.01 -17.87
CA ALA A 110 4.67 -0.66 -17.61
C ALA A 110 3.91 0.40 -18.44
N GLU A 111 3.58 0.11 -19.71
CA GLU A 111 2.77 1.00 -20.56
C GLU A 111 1.38 1.22 -19.97
N VAL A 112 0.71 0.15 -19.51
CA VAL A 112 -0.61 0.23 -18.86
C VAL A 112 -0.54 1.11 -17.62
N VAL A 113 0.46 0.91 -16.76
CA VAL A 113 0.65 1.72 -15.54
C VAL A 113 0.88 3.18 -15.90
N LYS A 114 1.70 3.44 -16.93
CA LYS A 114 1.94 4.80 -17.42
C LYS A 114 0.65 5.47 -17.92
N THR A 115 -0.22 4.75 -18.60
CA THR A 115 -1.54 5.26 -19.02
C THR A 115 -2.47 5.54 -17.85
N ILE A 116 -2.37 4.78 -16.76
CA ILE A 116 -3.19 5.02 -15.55
C ILE A 116 -2.72 6.28 -14.81
N LEU A 117 -1.41 6.56 -14.81
CA LEU A 117 -0.81 7.64 -14.04
C LEU A 117 -0.72 9.00 -14.77
N LEU A 118 -0.97 9.04 -16.09
CA LEU A 118 -0.92 10.24 -16.94
C LEU A 118 -2.33 10.74 -17.29
#